data_AF-A0A528UZ28-F1
#
_entry.id   AF-A0A528UZ28-F1
#
_cell.length_a   1.000
_cell.length_b   1.000
_cell.length_c   1.000
_cell.angle_alpha   90.00
_cell.angle_beta   90.00
_cell.angle_gamma   90.00
#
_symmetry.space_group_name_H-M   'P 1'
#
loop_
_entity.id
_entity.type
_entity.pdbx_description
1 polymer ?
#
loop_
_entity_poly.entity_id
_entity_poly.type
_entity_poly.pdbx_seq_one_letter_code
_entity_poly.pdbx_strand_id
1 'polypeptide(L)' 'VVDLDAARATEAAKKAGNGSIGVGADITDPAQMRAAFDKAVAVYGGLDILVSNAGAAWEGRIGELDDATLRKSFEL' A
#
# COMPACT_ATOMS: atom_id res chain seq x y z
N VAL A 1 6.49 -1.89 -5.46
CA VAL A 1 5.73 -0.82 -4.77
C VAL A 1 4.25 -1.14 -4.92
N VAL A 2 3.54 -1.21 -3.80
CA VAL A 2 2.08 -1.38 -3.77
C VAL A 2 1.47 -0.06 -3.29
N ASP A 3 0.46 0.44 -3.98
CA ASP A 3 -0.26 1.67 -3.64
C ASP A 3 -1.72 1.52 -4.05
N LEU A 4 -2.64 2.25 -3.43
CA LEU A 4 -4.05 2.30 -3.84
C LEU A 4 -4.18 2.87 -5.27
N ASP A 5 -3.32 3.82 -5.64
CA ASP A 5 -3.23 4.38 -6.99
C ASP A 5 -2.19 3.62 -7.83
N ALA A 6 -2.67 2.85 -8.80
CA ALA A 6 -1.83 2.06 -9.70
C ALA A 6 -0.82 2.90 -10.52
N ALA A 7 -1.18 4.13 -10.89
CA ALA A 7 -0.31 5.03 -11.64
C ALA A 7 0.84 5.53 -10.75
N ARG A 8 0.53 5.92 -9.50
CA ARG A 8 1.55 6.33 -8.52
C ARG A 8 2.46 5.17 -8.13
N ALA A 9 1.92 3.97 -7.93
CA ALA A 9 2.72 2.77 -7.71
C ALA A 9 3.73 2.53 -8.85
N THR A 10 3.26 2.67 -10.09
CA THR A 10 4.10 2.51 -11.29
C THR A 10 5.19 3.57 -11.38
N GLU A 11 4.85 4.84 -11.12
CA GLU A 11 5.81 5.94 -11.13
C GLU A 11 6.89 5.75 -10.04
N ALA A 12 6.48 5.43 -8.82
CA ALA A 12 7.39 5.18 -7.71
C ALA A 12 8.34 4.00 -7.98
N ALA A 13 7.80 2.90 -8.51
CA ALA A 13 8.62 1.74 -8.88
C ALA A 13 9.64 2.08 -9.97
N LYS A 14 9.25 2.85 -11.00
CA LYS A 14 10.18 3.33 -12.03
C LYS A 14 11.30 4.18 -11.45
N LYS A 15 10.98 5.09 -10.53
CA LYS A 15 11.99 5.93 -9.85
C LYS A 15 12.96 5.12 -8.99
N ALA A 16 12.46 4.06 -8.33
CA ALA A 16 13.31 3.17 -7.52
C ALA A 16 14.28 2.34 -8.38
N GLY A 17 13.92 2.01 -9.62
CA GLY A 17 14.76 1.23 -10.52
C GLY A 17 14.92 -0.23 -10.07
N ASN A 18 16.04 -0.86 -10.44
CA ASN A 18 16.39 -2.23 -10.05
C ASN A 18 15.32 -3.30 -10.36
N GLY A 19 14.63 -3.17 -11.50
CA GLY A 19 13.56 -4.10 -11.88
C GLY A 19 12.31 -4.04 -10.99
N SER A 20 12.12 -2.95 -10.23
CA SER A 20 10.95 -2.75 -9.37
C SER A 20 9.66 -2.69 -10.18
N ILE A 21 8.62 -3.38 -9.71
CA ILE A 21 7.26 -3.31 -10.26
C ILE A 21 6.33 -2.45 -9.40
N GLY A 22 5.40 -1.76 -10.06
CA GLY A 22 4.26 -1.10 -9.43
C GLY A 22 3.01 -1.98 -9.47
N VAL A 23 2.25 -2.02 -8.39
CA VAL A 23 0.97 -2.74 -8.29
C VAL A 23 -0.05 -1.83 -7.61
N GLY A 24 -1.18 -1.60 -8.28
CA GLY A 24 -2.35 -0.97 -7.65
C GLY A 24 -3.10 -2.00 -6.81
N ALA A 25 -3.31 -1.74 -5.52
CA ALA A 25 -4.11 -2.57 -4.64
C ALA A 25 -4.59 -1.78 -3.42
N ASP A 26 -5.83 -2.02 -3.01
CA ASP A 26 -6.32 -1.65 -1.69
C ASP A 26 -5.84 -2.69 -0.66
N ILE A 27 -5.08 -2.24 0.33
CA ILE A 27 -4.52 -3.11 1.36
C ILE A 27 -5.57 -3.61 2.36
N THR A 28 -6.72 -2.91 2.45
CA THR A 28 -7.87 -3.33 3.27
C THR A 28 -8.66 -4.47 2.62
N ASP A 29 -8.40 -4.75 1.33
CA ASP A 29 -9.02 -5.83 0.57
C ASP A 29 -8.08 -7.05 0.49
N PRO A 30 -8.39 -8.16 1.20
CA PRO A 30 -7.55 -9.35 1.22
C PRO A 30 -7.39 -10.01 -0.16
N ALA A 31 -8.37 -9.90 -1.05
CA ALA A 31 -8.30 -10.49 -2.38
C ALA A 31 -7.32 -9.72 -3.28
N GLN A 32 -7.33 -8.39 -3.19
CA GLN A 32 -6.36 -7.55 -3.90
C GLN A 32 -4.95 -7.76 -3.37
N MET A 33 -4.78 -7.88 -2.05
CA MET A 33 -3.47 -8.19 -1.47
C MET A 33 -2.95 -9.56 -1.91
N ARG A 34 -3.82 -10.58 -1.97
CA ARG A 34 -3.43 -11.90 -2.51
C ARG A 34 -2.88 -11.79 -3.93
N ALA A 35 -3.60 -11.07 -4.80
CA ALA A 35 -3.17 -10.86 -6.18
C ALA A 35 -1.84 -10.07 -6.26
N ALA A 36 -1.61 -9.11 -5.37
CA ALA A 36 -0.35 -8.37 -5.30
C ALA A 36 0.84 -9.27 -4.90
N PHE A 37 0.65 -10.15 -3.91
CA PHE A 37 1.65 -11.15 -3.54
C PHE A 37 1.91 -12.16 -4.66
N ASP A 38 0.86 -12.70 -5.28
CA ASP A 38 0.99 -13.65 -6.39
C ASP A 38 1.80 -13.04 -7.55
N LYS A 39 1.58 -11.75 -7.85
CA LYS A 39 2.35 -11.03 -8.86
C LYS A 39 3.82 -10.87 -8.46
N ALA A 40 4.11 -10.55 -7.20
CA ALA A 40 5.49 -10.47 -6.72
C ALA A 40 6.19 -11.83 -6.82
N VAL A 41 5.53 -12.91 -6.43
CA VAL A 41 6.04 -14.28 -6.54
C VAL A 41 6.28 -14.66 -8.00
N ALA A 42 5.36 -14.34 -8.91
CA ALA A 42 5.52 -14.63 -10.33
C ALA A 42 6.72 -13.90 -10.97
N VAL A 43 7.02 -12.68 -10.52
CA VAL A 43 8.10 -11.84 -11.08
C VAL A 43 9.45 -12.16 -10.45
N TYR A 44 9.50 -12.41 -9.15
CA TYR A 44 10.74 -12.51 -8.37
C TYR A 44 11.03 -13.91 -7.83
N GLY A 45 10.09 -14.86 -7.96
CA GLY A 45 10.20 -16.23 -7.46
C GLY A 45 9.84 -16.41 -5.98
N GLY A 46 9.50 -15.33 -5.26
CA GLY A 46 9.17 -15.36 -3.84
C GLY A 46 9.05 -13.96 -3.23
N LEU A 47 8.90 -13.91 -1.90
CA LEU A 47 8.96 -12.67 -1.11
C LEU A 47 9.81 -12.90 0.13
N ASP A 48 10.89 -12.15 0.27
CA ASP A 48 11.79 -12.23 1.43
C ASP A 48 11.43 -11.23 2.54
N ILE A 49 11.04 -10.01 2.15
CA ILE A 49 10.82 -8.89 3.08
C ILE A 49 9.56 -8.13 2.69
N LEU A 50 8.68 -7.91 3.68
CA LEU A 50 7.54 -7.01 3.57
C LEU A 50 7.79 -5.75 4.41
N VAL A 51 7.70 -4.58 3.77
CA VAL A 51 7.72 -3.29 4.47
C VAL A 51 6.31 -2.73 4.47
N SER A 52 5.59 -2.90 5.59
CA SER A 52 4.21 -2.41 5.77
C SER A 52 4.16 -0.92 6.13
N ASN A 53 4.62 -0.08 5.20
CA ASN A 53 4.67 1.38 5.38
C ASN A 53 3.44 2.12 4.80
N ALA A 54 2.42 1.39 4.37
CA ALA A 54 1.19 2.04 3.93
C ALA A 54 0.50 2.71 5.11
N GLY A 55 0.10 3.97 4.91
CA GLY A 55 -0.43 4.83 5.95
C GLY A 55 -1.01 6.09 5.33
N ALA A 56 -2.09 6.61 5.89
CA ALA A 56 -2.56 7.95 5.61
C ALA A 56 -2.26 8.84 6.82
N ALA A 57 -1.81 10.06 6.56
CA ALA A 57 -1.64 11.06 7.60
C ALA A 57 -2.94 11.87 7.69
N TRP A 58 -3.68 11.72 8.80
CA TRP A 58 -4.81 12.58 9.12
C TRP A 58 -4.31 13.71 10.02
N GLU A 59 -4.44 14.94 9.54
CA GLU A 59 -4.03 16.13 10.28
C GLU A 59 -5.19 16.64 11.17
N GLY A 60 -4.92 16.83 12.46
CA GLY A 60 -5.90 17.35 13.43
C GLY A 60 -5.44 17.19 14.87
N ARG A 61 -5.99 17.99 15.79
CA ARG A 61 -5.78 17.79 17.23
C ARG A 61 -6.60 16.57 17.66
N ILE A 62 -5.99 15.62 18.37
CA ILE A 62 -6.67 14.37 18.79
C ILE A 62 -8.02 14.63 19.49
N GLY A 63 -8.15 15.70 20.27
CA GLY A 63 -9.39 16.04 20.98
C GLY A 63 -10.46 16.77 20.14
N GLU A 64 -10.18 17.07 18.88
CA GLU A 64 -11.06 17.82 17.97
C GLU A 64 -11.42 17.02 16.71
N LEU A 65 -10.80 15.85 16.51
CA LEU A 65 -11.16 14.92 15.44
C LEU A 65 -12.51 14.28 15.77
N ASP A 66 -13.39 14.22 14.77
CA ASP A 66 -14.61 13.44 14.91
C ASP A 66 -14.27 11.93 15.01
N ASP A 67 -15.08 11.19 15.77
CA ASP A 67 -14.84 9.77 16.04
C ASP A 67 -14.75 8.92 14.77
N ALA A 68 -15.47 9.29 13.70
CA ALA A 68 -15.48 8.53 12.45
C ALA A 68 -14.15 8.70 11.69
N THR A 69 -13.59 9.91 11.67
CA THR A 69 -12.27 10.21 11.11
C THR A 69 -11.17 9.56 11.93
N LEU A 70 -11.27 9.61 13.26
CA LEU A 70 -10.32 8.93 14.14
C LEU A 70 -10.35 7.41 13.93
N ARG A 71 -11.54 6.81 13.83
CA ARG A 71 -11.67 5.36 13.61
C ARG A 71 -11.10 4.92 12.27
N LYS A 72 -11.41 5.64 11.19
CA LYS A 72 -10.81 5.40 9.87
C LYS A 72 -9.29 5.47 9.91
N SER A 73 -8.71 6.20 10.87
CA SER A 73 -7.26 6.28 10.99
C SER A 73 -6.57 4.98 11.39
N PHE A 74 -7.32 4.07 12.02
CA PHE A 74 -6.84 2.77 12.48
C PHE A 74 -7.23 1.60 11.57
N GLU A 75 -8.12 1.81 10.60
CA GLU A 75 -8.70 0.75 9.76
C GLU A 75 -8.11 0.75 8.32
N LEU A 76 -6.86 1.18 8.18
CA LEU A 76 -6.07 1.03 6.94
C LEU A 76 -5.56 -0.39 6.75
#